data_AF-A0A924I6I3-F1
#
_entry.id   AF-A0A924I6I3-F1
#
_cell.length_a   1.000
_cell.length_b   1.000
_cell.length_c   1.000
_cell.angle_alpha   90.00
_cell.angle_beta   90.00
_cell.angle_gamma   90.00
#
_symmetry.space_group_name_H-M   'P 1'
#
loop_
_entity.id
_entity.type
_entity.pdbx_description
1 polymer ?
#
loop_
_entity_poly.entity_id
_entity_poly.type
_entity_poly.pdbx_seq_one_letter_code
_entity_poly.pdbx_strand_id
1 'polypeptide(L)' 'MNLNSKIYIAGHNGMVGSAILRNLKQKGFSNFVLKTSKELDLRDSQAVAN' A
#
# COMPACT_ATOMS: atom_id res chain seq x y z
N MET A 1 -5.76 -1.96 -16.12
CA MET A 1 -4.94 -1.32 -15.07
C MET A 1 -3.68 -0.78 -15.73
N ASN A 2 -3.35 0.49 -15.52
CA ASN A 2 -2.12 1.06 -16.04
C ASN A 2 -0.97 0.72 -15.09
N LEU A 3 0.22 0.41 -15.62
CA LEU A 3 1.41 0.11 -14.80
C LEU A 3 1.82 1.29 -13.89
N ASN A 4 1.43 2.50 -14.28
CA ASN A 4 1.64 3.74 -13.54
C ASN A 4 0.48 4.12 -12.61
N SER A 5 -0.56 3.30 -12.49
CA SER A 5 -1.65 3.57 -11.54
C SER A 5 -1.12 3.64 -10.11
N LYS A 6 -1.54 4.66 -9.35
CA LYS A 6 -1.18 4.83 -7.94
C LYS A 6 -1.88 3.76 -7.10
N ILE A 7 -1.12 2.88 -6.48
CA ILE A 7 -1.63 1.75 -5.70
C ILE A 7 -1.26 1.96 -4.23
N TYR A 8 -2.25 2.17 -3.38
CA TYR A 8 -2.05 2.21 -1.92
C TYR A 8 -2.23 0.81 -1.31
N ILE A 9 -1.24 0.34 -0.54
CA ILE A 9 -1.30 -0.94 0.17
C ILE A 9 -1.15 -0.68 1.68
N ALA A 10 -2.29 -0.65 2.38
CA ALA A 10 -2.32 -0.66 3.84
C ALA A 10 -1.78 -2.00 4.37
N GLY A 11 -1.00 -1.97 5.45
CA GLY A 11 -0.46 -3.20 6.06
C GLY A 11 0.52 -3.98 5.18
N HIS A 12 1.25 -3.29 4.28
CA HIS A 12 2.18 -3.91 3.33
C HIS A 12 3.31 -4.75 3.95
N ASN A 13 3.60 -4.57 5.24
CA ASN A 13 4.57 -5.37 5.99
C ASN A 13 4.01 -6.69 6.54
N GLY A 14 2.69 -6.90 6.47
CA GLY A 14 2.06 -8.15 6.91
C GLY A 14 2.24 -9.30 5.90
N MET A 15 1.83 -10.50 6.31
CA MET A 15 1.93 -11.71 5.48
C MET A 15 1.23 -11.56 4.12
N VAL A 16 0.02 -10.99 4.10
CA VAL A 16 -0.75 -10.76 2.88
C VAL A 16 -0.26 -9.54 2.12
N GLY A 17 -0.04 -8.42 2.80
CA GLY A 17 0.40 -7.17 2.18
C GLY A 17 1.74 -7.31 1.44
N SER A 18 2.68 -8.04 2.01
CA SER A 18 4.00 -8.29 1.41
C SER A 18 3.91 -9.23 0.18
N ALA A 19 3.02 -10.21 0.22
CA ALA A 19 2.76 -11.09 -0.93
C ALA A 19 2.12 -10.33 -2.10
N ILE A 20 1.16 -9.45 -1.82
CA ILE A 20 0.53 -8.58 -2.83
C ILE A 20 1.57 -7.63 -3.43
N LEU A 21 2.37 -6.95 -2.61
CA LEU A 21 3.42 -6.05 -3.07
C LEU A 21 4.42 -6.78 -3.98
N ARG A 22 4.85 -7.99 -3.61
CA ARG A 22 5.75 -8.81 -4.43
C ARG A 22 5.11 -9.20 -5.76
N ASN A 23 3.84 -9.63 -5.76
CA ASN A 23 3.13 -9.99 -6.99
C ASN A 23 2.95 -8.79 -7.92
N LEU A 24 2.57 -7.63 -7.39
CA LEU A 24 2.40 -6.41 -8.18
C LEU A 24 3.73 -5.90 -8.75
N LYS A 25 4.82 -5.95 -7.96
CA LYS A 25 6.17 -5.65 -8.48
C LYS A 25 6.57 -6.60 -9.61
N GLN A 26 6.30 -7.90 -9.47
CA GLN A 26 6.57 -8.89 -10.53
C GLN A 26 5.76 -8.62 -11.80
N LYS A 27 4.54 -8.07 -11.68
CA LYS A 27 3.69 -7.66 -12.80
C LYS A 27 4.10 -6.33 -13.43
N GLY A 28 5.14 -5.66 -12.92
CA GLY A 28 5.68 -4.41 -13.48
C GLY A 28 5.04 -3.12 -12.94
N PHE A 29 4.23 -3.20 -11.88
CA PHE A 29 3.73 -2.00 -11.21
C PHE A 29 4.87 -1.33 -10.43
N SER A 30 4.94 0.00 -10.47
CA SER A 30 6.00 0.79 -9.83
C SER A 30 5.48 1.87 -8.88
N ASN A 31 4.26 2.35 -9.08
CA ASN A 31 3.69 3.49 -8.37
C ASN A 31 2.95 3.07 -7.08
N PHE A 32 3.71 2.58 -6.09
CA PHE A 32 3.17 2.16 -4.80
C PHE A 32 3.21 3.29 -3.77
N VAL A 33 2.09 3.47 -3.08
CA VAL A 33 2.02 4.28 -1.86
C VAL A 33 1.96 3.32 -0.70
N LEU A 34 3.02 3.31 0.10
CA LEU A 34 3.16 2.44 1.26
C LEU A 34 3.29 3.34 2.48
N LYS A 35 2.40 3.16 3.47
CA LYS A 35 2.53 3.78 4.78
C LYS A 35 2.61 2.68 5.83
N THR A 36 3.53 2.82 6.76
CA THR A 36 3.63 1.97 7.94
C THR A 36 2.55 2.38 8.96
N SER A 37 2.19 1.48 9.87
CA SER A 37 1.25 1.80 10.94
C SER A 37 1.75 2.92 11.89
N LYS A 38 3.05 3.25 11.85
CA LYS A 38 3.62 4.39 12.58
C LYS A 38 3.44 5.71 11.84
N GLU A 39 3.43 5.67 10.51
CA GLU A 39 3.24 6.87 9.66
C GLU A 39 1.77 7.21 9.46
N LEU A 40 0.88 6.22 9.54
CA LEU A 40 -0.57 6.42 9.49
C LEU A 40 -1.25 5.35 10.33
N ASP A 41 -1.82 5.78 11.47
CA ASP A 41 -2.71 4.93 12.24
C ASP A 41 -4.08 4.89 11.55
N LEU A 42 -4.42 3.74 10.98
CA LEU A 42 -5.69 3.55 10.27
C LEU A 42 -6.90 3.53 11.22
N ARG A 43 -6.68 3.47 12.53
CA ARG A 43 -7.75 3.57 13.54
C ARG A 43 -8.14 5.01 13.81
N ASP A 44 -7.26 5.96 13.47
CA ASP A 44 -7.55 7.38 13.59
C ASP A 44 -8.32 7.87 12.35
N SER A 45 -9.62 8.03 12.53
CA SER A 45 -10.53 8.54 11.49
C SER A 45 -10.15 9.93 10.96
N GLN A 46 -9.52 10.79 11.77
CA GLN A 46 -9.06 12.12 11.36
C GLN A 46 -7.79 12.01 10.53
N ALA A 47 -6.88 11.09 10.88
CA ALA A 47 -5.65 10.85 10.12
C ALA A 47 -5.91 10.24 8.73
N VAL A 48 -7.04 9.55 8.54
CA VAL A 48 -7.48 9.02 7.24
C VAL A 48 -8.50 9.92 6.51
N ALA A 49 -8.98 10.98 7.15
CA ALA A 49 -9.87 11.96 6.52
C ALA A 49 -9.08 12.74 5.46
N ASN A 50 -9.57 12.69 4.21
CA ASN A 50 -9.07 13.48 3.08
C ASN A 50 -10.02 14.65 2.83
#